data_AF-A0A1W9NY13-F1
#
_entry.id   AF-A0A1W9NY13-F1
#
_cell.length_a   1.000
_cell.length_b   1.000
_cell.length_c   1.000
_cell.angle_alpha   90.00
_cell.angle_beta   90.00
_cell.angle_gamma   90.00
#
_symmetry.space_group_name_H-M   'P 1'
#
loop_
_entity.id
_entity.type
_entity.pdbx_description
1 polymer ?
#
loop_
_entity_poly.entity_id
_entity_poly.type
_entity_poly.pdbx_seq_one_letter_code
_entity_poly.pdbx_strand_id
1 'polypeptide(L)'
;MGNILLGSLAKLFSFTNSRYVNRFVPVKWEYSCGRLAINTSEERRAVDDLKAAIENIKGMEEKYPFLNELEEVLFIVVRDLDDFRLTVCVHNGDAEVTVGWNCDKRPSFILPLFSQNLRNLREVTADGDIDLKEAYRIVRVLFIPFLKGLYQGDYSHLPKDKAYLNLDNFIQVEVFNEEKVEVEGFPGPARATVVNVDGQWLVFEGFQGDPDVRYSMNMKQALEFAYLIRVKMAKKDIKDFWALRKYVDRYNRLKEEVKTYERKWHNVSDLV
;
A
#
# COMPACT_ATOMS: atom_id res chain seq x y z
N MET A 1 21.48 -5.47 38.15
CA MET A 1 20.22 -5.25 38.89
C MET A 1 19.71 -3.87 38.54
N GLY A 2 18.73 -3.77 37.65
CA GLY A 2 18.22 -2.49 37.15
C GLY A 2 17.52 -1.69 38.24
N ASN A 3 17.82 -0.38 38.33
CA ASN A 3 17.32 0.52 39.35
C ASN A 3 15.78 0.67 39.24
N ILE A 4 15.05 -0.09 40.06
CA ILE A 4 13.59 -0.09 40.17
C ILE A 4 13.04 1.33 40.42
N LEU A 5 13.84 2.18 41.09
CA LEU A 5 13.56 3.59 41.35
C LEU A 5 13.48 4.46 40.08
N LEU A 6 14.36 4.23 39.10
CA LEU A 6 14.33 4.97 37.83
C LEU A 6 13.13 4.56 36.96
N GLY A 7 12.79 3.26 36.96
CA GLY A 7 11.63 2.75 36.23
C GLY A 7 10.28 3.20 36.81
N SER A 8 10.22 3.45 38.12
CA SER A 8 9.03 3.97 38.80
C SER A 8 8.90 5.49 38.66
N LEU A 9 10.01 6.24 38.70
CA LEU A 9 10.00 7.68 38.43
C LEU A 9 9.62 8.00 36.98
N ALA A 10 10.11 7.24 35.99
CA ALA A 10 9.73 7.43 34.59
C ALA A 10 8.21 7.26 34.36
N LYS A 11 7.56 6.33 35.07
CA LYS A 11 6.11 6.14 35.03
C LYS A 11 5.34 7.27 35.72
N LEU A 12 5.88 7.85 36.79
CA LEU A 12 5.26 8.97 37.49
C LEU A 12 5.32 10.28 36.67
N PHE A 13 6.41 10.51 35.93
CA PHE A 13 6.55 11.70 35.07
C PHE A 13 5.90 11.57 33.69
N SER A 14 5.54 10.35 33.24
CA SER A 14 4.78 10.19 31.98
C SER A 14 3.32 10.63 32.11
N PHE A 15 2.77 10.70 33.32
CA PHE A 15 1.40 11.21 33.54
C PHE A 15 1.28 12.74 33.39
N THR A 16 2.39 13.48 33.52
CA THR A 16 2.40 14.94 33.41
C THR A 16 2.93 15.46 32.07
N ASN A 17 3.32 14.55 31.16
CA ASN A 17 3.85 14.94 29.87
C ASN A 17 2.68 15.27 28.90
N SER A 18 2.11 16.46 29.07
CA SER A 18 1.00 17.01 28.28
C SER A 18 1.35 17.28 26.81
N ARG A 19 2.53 16.84 26.34
CA ARG A 19 2.96 16.93 24.94
C ARG A 19 2.59 15.70 24.11
N TYR A 20 2.12 14.63 24.73
CA TYR A 20 1.84 13.38 24.04
C TYR A 20 0.33 13.18 23.91
N VAL A 21 -0.13 12.92 22.67
CA VAL A 21 -1.52 12.60 22.39
C VAL A 21 -1.85 11.26 23.05
N ASN A 22 -2.56 11.32 24.18
CA ASN A 22 -2.91 10.13 24.98
C ASN A 22 -4.02 9.27 24.34
N ARG A 23 -4.73 9.80 23.34
CA ARG A 23 -5.79 9.10 22.60
C ARG A 23 -5.94 9.73 21.22
N PHE A 24 -5.61 8.98 20.17
CA PHE A 24 -5.97 9.38 18.82
C PHE A 24 -7.45 9.13 18.58
N VAL A 25 -8.17 10.19 18.24
CA VAL A 25 -9.50 10.06 17.64
C VAL A 25 -9.25 9.87 16.16
N PRO A 26 -9.62 8.72 15.57
CA PRO A 26 -9.50 8.54 14.13
C PRO A 26 -10.28 9.65 13.43
N VAL A 27 -9.66 10.33 12.47
CA VAL A 27 -10.37 11.28 11.62
C VAL A 27 -11.43 10.50 10.87
N LYS A 28 -12.68 10.93 11.00
CA LYS A 28 -13.78 10.31 10.26
C LYS A 28 -13.51 10.52 8.76
N TRP A 29 -13.43 9.42 8.02
CA TRP A 29 -13.25 9.47 6.58
C TRP A 29 -14.52 9.98 5.94
N GLU A 30 -14.49 11.20 5.42
CA GLU A 30 -15.56 11.77 4.61
C GLU A 30 -15.04 11.98 3.20
N TYR A 31 -15.47 11.10 2.29
CA TYR A 31 -15.14 11.21 0.88
C TYR A 31 -16.26 11.96 0.15
N SER A 32 -15.89 12.85 -0.76
CA SER A 32 -16.85 13.38 -1.72
C SER A 32 -17.09 12.33 -2.79
N CYS A 33 -18.32 11.84 -2.90
CA CYS A 33 -18.68 10.80 -3.88
C CYS A 33 -18.46 11.25 -5.33
N GLY A 34 -18.35 12.56 -5.55
CA GLY A 34 -18.26 13.13 -6.89
C GLY A 34 -19.58 12.99 -7.64
N ARG A 35 -19.49 13.11 -8.96
CA ARG A 35 -20.64 12.94 -9.85
C ARG A 35 -20.91 11.45 -10.12
N LEU A 36 -22.18 11.12 -10.32
CA LEU A 36 -22.68 9.75 -10.54
C LEU A 36 -23.02 9.45 -12.00
N ALA A 37 -22.79 10.41 -12.90
CA ALA A 37 -23.10 10.31 -14.32
C ALA A 37 -21.87 10.63 -15.18
N ILE A 38 -21.82 9.99 -16.35
CA ILE A 38 -20.85 10.26 -17.41
C ILE A 38 -21.37 11.43 -18.23
N ASN A 39 -20.57 12.48 -18.38
CA ASN A 39 -20.95 13.70 -19.07
C ASN A 39 -20.23 13.88 -20.41
N THR A 40 -19.08 13.24 -20.60
CA THR A 40 -18.23 13.42 -21.80
C THR A 40 -17.94 12.10 -22.51
N SER A 41 -17.56 12.18 -23.78
CA SER A 41 -17.10 11.01 -24.55
C SER A 41 -15.80 10.44 -24.01
N GLU A 42 -14.95 11.30 -23.47
CA GLU A 42 -13.64 10.98 -22.91
C GLU A 42 -13.79 10.18 -21.62
N GLU A 43 -14.71 10.57 -20.73
CA GLU A 43 -15.08 9.79 -19.54
C GLU A 43 -15.65 8.43 -19.91
N ARG A 44 -16.49 8.36 -20.94
CA ARG A 44 -17.03 7.09 -21.43
C ARG A 44 -15.90 6.17 -21.89
N ARG A 45 -14.97 6.69 -22.70
CA ARG A 45 -13.79 5.93 -23.14
C ARG A 45 -12.93 5.46 -21.97
N ALA A 46 -12.72 6.30 -20.96
CA ALA A 46 -11.99 5.92 -19.76
C ALA A 46 -12.65 4.74 -19.01
N VAL A 47 -13.98 4.75 -18.88
CA VAL A 47 -14.73 3.62 -18.29
C VAL A 47 -14.63 2.38 -19.16
N ASP A 48 -14.77 2.52 -20.48
CA ASP A 48 -14.71 1.40 -21.42
C ASP A 48 -13.32 0.76 -21.44
N ASP A 49 -12.25 1.56 -21.40
CA ASP A 49 -10.86 1.09 -21.31
C ASP A 49 -10.60 0.33 -20.01
N LEU A 50 -11.09 0.86 -18.89
CA LEU A 50 -10.99 0.18 -17.60
C LEU A 50 -11.76 -1.14 -17.56
N LYS A 51 -12.98 -1.18 -18.12
CA LYS A 51 -13.78 -2.40 -18.20
C LYS A 51 -13.11 -3.45 -19.09
N ALA A 52 -12.59 -3.04 -20.25
CA ALA A 52 -11.87 -3.94 -21.14
C ALA A 52 -10.62 -4.52 -20.45
N ALA A 53 -9.87 -3.70 -19.71
CA ALA A 53 -8.74 -4.18 -18.92
C ALA A 53 -9.16 -5.20 -17.84
N ILE A 54 -10.28 -4.97 -17.15
CA ILE A 54 -10.81 -5.91 -16.14
C ILE A 54 -11.17 -7.25 -16.78
N GLU A 55 -11.87 -7.25 -17.91
CA GLU A 55 -12.21 -8.49 -18.63
C GLU A 55 -10.96 -9.24 -19.09
N ASN A 56 -9.95 -8.52 -19.58
CA ASN A 56 -8.67 -9.12 -19.95
C ASN A 56 -7.99 -9.78 -18.75
N ILE A 57 -7.90 -9.09 -17.60
CA ILE A 57 -7.28 -9.61 -16.37
C ILE A 57 -8.03 -10.85 -15.86
N LYS A 58 -9.36 -10.83 -15.90
CA LYS A 58 -10.21 -11.98 -15.55
C LYS A 58 -9.90 -13.20 -16.43
N GLY A 59 -9.60 -12.98 -17.71
CA GLY A 59 -9.13 -14.04 -18.61
C GLY A 59 -7.81 -14.71 -18.21
N MET A 60 -7.04 -14.13 -17.28
CA MET A 60 -5.73 -14.63 -16.87
C MET A 60 -5.75 -15.49 -15.60
N GLU A 61 -6.93 -15.80 -15.04
CA GLU A 61 -7.08 -16.53 -13.77
C GLU A 61 -6.37 -17.90 -13.75
N GLU A 62 -6.35 -18.63 -14.86
CA GLU A 62 -5.65 -19.92 -14.95
C GLU A 62 -4.14 -19.76 -14.74
N LYS A 63 -3.57 -18.69 -15.30
CA LYS A 63 -2.14 -18.39 -15.20
C LYS A 63 -1.79 -17.76 -13.86
N TYR A 64 -2.70 -16.95 -13.32
CA TYR A 64 -2.53 -16.23 -12.07
C TYR A 64 -3.67 -16.55 -11.09
N PRO A 65 -3.66 -17.75 -10.45
CA PRO A 65 -4.76 -18.18 -9.58
C PRO A 65 -5.01 -17.27 -8.37
N PHE A 66 -4.02 -16.44 -8.00
CA PHE A 66 -4.19 -15.47 -6.91
C PHE A 66 -5.23 -14.40 -7.20
N LEU A 67 -5.57 -14.14 -8.48
CA LEU A 67 -6.60 -13.17 -8.88
C LEU A 67 -7.95 -13.54 -8.24
N ASN A 68 -8.25 -14.84 -8.15
CA ASN A 68 -9.46 -15.38 -7.52
C ASN A 68 -9.46 -15.25 -5.98
N GLU A 69 -8.36 -14.82 -5.38
CA GLU A 69 -8.26 -14.55 -3.95
C GLU A 69 -8.35 -13.05 -3.62
N LEU A 70 -8.41 -12.18 -4.64
CA LEU A 70 -8.45 -10.74 -4.45
C LEU A 70 -9.84 -10.28 -4.04
N GLU A 71 -9.86 -9.42 -3.02
CA GLU A 71 -11.03 -8.62 -2.69
C GLU A 71 -10.53 -7.24 -2.37
N GLU A 72 -10.96 -6.26 -3.14
CA GLU A 72 -10.46 -4.91 -3.05
C GLU A 72 -11.55 -3.91 -3.42
N VAL A 73 -11.61 -2.78 -2.72
CA VAL A 73 -12.43 -1.64 -3.13
C VAL A 73 -11.47 -0.53 -3.53
N LEU A 74 -11.40 -0.22 -4.82
CA LEU A 74 -10.51 0.80 -5.35
C LEU A 74 -11.31 2.05 -5.66
N PHE A 75 -10.84 3.18 -5.14
CA PHE A 75 -11.32 4.48 -5.58
C PHE A 75 -10.35 5.02 -6.61
N ILE A 76 -10.81 5.28 -7.82
CA ILE A 76 -10.01 5.87 -8.89
C ILE A 76 -10.44 7.33 -9.05
N VAL A 77 -9.47 8.22 -9.22
CA VAL A 77 -9.70 9.59 -9.68
C VAL A 77 -8.88 9.81 -10.95
N VAL A 78 -9.56 10.19 -12.03
CA VAL A 78 -8.97 10.47 -13.34
C VAL A 78 -8.73 11.97 -13.47
N ARG A 79 -7.47 12.39 -13.26
CA ARG A 79 -7.07 13.77 -13.01
C ARG A 79 -7.29 14.71 -14.20
N ASP A 80 -7.07 14.22 -15.41
CA ASP A 80 -7.24 14.96 -16.66
C ASP A 80 -8.70 15.08 -17.12
N LEU A 81 -9.64 14.44 -16.43
CA LEU A 81 -11.07 14.45 -16.76
C LEU A 81 -11.90 15.14 -15.66
N ASP A 82 -11.44 16.32 -15.20
CA ASP A 82 -12.10 17.10 -14.14
C ASP A 82 -12.29 16.26 -12.86
N ASP A 83 -11.22 15.60 -12.43
CA ASP A 83 -11.20 14.67 -11.29
C ASP A 83 -12.34 13.64 -11.34
N PHE A 84 -12.64 13.10 -12.53
CA PHE A 84 -13.67 12.08 -12.72
C PHE A 84 -13.42 10.86 -11.83
N ARG A 85 -14.44 10.42 -11.10
CA ARG A 85 -14.30 9.42 -10.03
C ARG A 85 -14.95 8.12 -10.46
N LEU A 86 -14.30 7.01 -10.12
CA LEU A 86 -14.80 5.67 -10.33
C LEU A 86 -14.57 4.83 -9.08
N THR A 87 -15.47 3.88 -8.82
CA THR A 87 -15.26 2.82 -7.83
C THR A 87 -15.11 1.50 -8.58
N VAL A 88 -14.07 0.74 -8.23
CA VAL A 88 -13.89 -0.64 -8.68
C VAL A 88 -14.01 -1.55 -7.48
N CYS A 89 -14.99 -2.46 -7.49
CA CYS A 89 -15.15 -3.47 -6.45
C CYS A 89 -14.70 -4.82 -7.01
N VAL A 90 -13.54 -5.30 -6.57
CA VAL A 90 -12.96 -6.60 -6.95
C VAL A 90 -13.45 -7.67 -5.99
N HIS A 91 -13.94 -8.79 -6.52
CA HIS A 91 -14.41 -9.96 -5.78
C HIS A 91 -14.15 -11.23 -6.57
N ASN A 92 -13.43 -12.20 -6.00
CA ASN A 92 -13.14 -13.50 -6.62
C ASN A 92 -12.73 -13.43 -8.11
N GLY A 93 -11.74 -12.59 -8.44
CA GLY A 93 -11.22 -12.46 -9.82
C GLY A 93 -12.03 -11.56 -10.74
N ASP A 94 -13.26 -11.20 -10.37
CA ASP A 94 -14.11 -10.28 -11.11
C ASP A 94 -14.08 -8.86 -10.51
N ALA A 95 -14.49 -7.86 -11.29
CA ALA A 95 -14.62 -6.51 -10.77
C ALA A 95 -15.79 -5.70 -11.38
N GLU A 96 -16.54 -5.04 -10.51
CA GLU A 96 -17.60 -4.12 -10.90
C GLU A 96 -17.10 -2.68 -10.91
N VAL A 97 -17.37 -1.94 -12.00
CA VAL A 97 -17.04 -0.51 -12.14
C VAL A 97 -18.29 0.34 -12.03
N THR A 98 -18.29 1.29 -11.09
CA THR A 98 -19.35 2.30 -10.92
C THR A 98 -18.80 3.72 -11.02
N VAL A 99 -19.64 4.64 -11.49
CA VAL A 99 -19.30 6.07 -11.61
C VAL A 99 -19.51 6.76 -10.27
N GLY A 100 -18.53 7.56 -9.87
CA GLY A 100 -18.44 8.14 -8.53
C GLY A 100 -17.75 7.21 -7.53
N TRP A 101 -17.37 7.78 -6.40
CA TRP A 101 -16.92 7.01 -5.25
C TRP A 101 -18.12 6.51 -4.44
N ASN A 102 -18.16 5.21 -4.16
CA ASN A 102 -19.16 4.62 -3.28
C ASN A 102 -18.79 4.94 -1.82
N CYS A 103 -19.29 6.07 -1.33
CA CYS A 103 -18.98 6.58 0.01
C CYS A 103 -19.47 5.70 1.17
N ASP A 104 -20.32 4.70 0.90
CA ASP A 104 -20.74 3.72 1.90
C ASP A 104 -19.68 2.64 2.14
N LYS A 105 -18.70 2.53 1.24
CA LYS A 105 -17.58 1.59 1.34
C LYS A 105 -16.30 2.33 1.68
N ARG A 106 -15.43 1.67 2.45
CA ARG A 106 -14.06 2.13 2.66
C ARG A 106 -13.17 1.60 1.53
N PRO A 107 -12.40 2.45 0.85
CA PRO A 107 -11.46 1.99 -0.15
C PRO A 107 -10.25 1.31 0.49
N SER A 108 -9.75 0.27 -0.18
CA SER A 108 -8.45 -0.34 0.08
C SER A 108 -7.30 0.62 -0.19
N PHE A 109 -7.39 1.37 -1.29
CA PHE A 109 -6.51 2.49 -1.63
C PHE A 109 -7.17 3.38 -2.69
N ILE A 110 -6.66 4.60 -2.82
CA ILE A 110 -7.13 5.60 -3.77
C ILE A 110 -6.08 5.78 -4.87
N LEU A 111 -6.48 5.63 -6.12
CA LEU A 111 -5.63 5.66 -7.31
C LEU A 111 -5.80 6.98 -8.06
N PRO A 112 -4.82 7.89 -8.01
CA PRO A 112 -4.77 9.06 -8.88
C PRO A 112 -4.21 8.65 -10.24
N LEU A 113 -5.07 8.53 -11.24
CA LEU A 113 -4.72 8.11 -12.59
C LEU A 113 -4.99 9.23 -13.61
N PHE A 114 -4.45 9.07 -14.81
CA PHE A 114 -4.81 9.81 -16.00
C PHE A 114 -5.54 8.87 -16.97
N SER A 115 -6.32 9.41 -17.91
CA SER A 115 -7.02 8.61 -18.92
C SER A 115 -6.06 7.71 -19.70
N GLN A 116 -4.85 8.20 -19.99
CA GLN A 116 -3.79 7.42 -20.63
C GLN A 116 -3.36 6.19 -19.81
N ASN A 117 -3.39 6.24 -18.47
CA ASN A 117 -3.06 5.07 -17.65
C ASN A 117 -4.08 3.95 -17.83
N LEU A 118 -5.37 4.28 -17.98
CA LEU A 118 -6.43 3.29 -18.20
C LEU A 118 -6.30 2.65 -19.58
N ARG A 119 -6.02 3.46 -20.59
CA ARG A 119 -5.72 2.97 -21.94
C ARG A 119 -4.50 2.04 -21.95
N ASN A 120 -3.41 2.45 -21.30
CA ASN A 120 -2.20 1.64 -21.18
C ASN A 120 -2.47 0.31 -20.47
N LEU A 121 -3.31 0.32 -19.42
CA LEU A 121 -3.69 -0.90 -18.72
C LEU A 121 -4.45 -1.86 -19.64
N ARG A 122 -5.39 -1.35 -20.44
CA ARG A 122 -6.09 -2.15 -21.45
C ARG A 122 -5.12 -2.75 -22.47
N GLU A 123 -4.18 -1.97 -22.97
CA GLU A 123 -3.20 -2.41 -23.97
C GLU A 123 -2.23 -3.47 -23.41
N VAL A 124 -1.72 -3.26 -22.20
CA VAL A 124 -0.82 -4.20 -21.50
C VAL A 124 -1.50 -5.52 -21.16
N THR A 125 -2.81 -5.53 -20.96
CA THR A 125 -3.53 -6.76 -20.57
C THR A 125 -4.09 -7.52 -21.77
N ALA A 126 -4.02 -6.96 -22.97
CA ALA A 126 -4.76 -7.45 -24.14
C ALA A 126 -4.30 -8.83 -24.65
N ASP A 127 -3.05 -9.22 -24.39
CA ASP A 127 -2.49 -10.50 -24.84
C ASP A 127 -2.71 -11.65 -23.84
N GLY A 128 -3.34 -11.39 -22.69
CA GLY A 128 -3.60 -12.39 -21.66
C GLY A 128 -2.36 -12.77 -20.84
N ASP A 129 -1.28 -12.00 -20.93
CA ASP A 129 -0.06 -12.17 -20.14
C ASP A 129 0.36 -10.83 -19.50
N ILE A 130 1.18 -10.90 -18.46
CA ILE A 130 1.86 -9.72 -17.90
C ILE A 130 3.31 -10.12 -17.67
N ASP A 131 4.19 -9.61 -18.53
CA ASP A 131 5.62 -9.81 -18.37
C ASP A 131 6.19 -8.98 -17.20
N LEU A 132 7.48 -9.15 -16.87
CA LEU A 132 8.09 -8.41 -15.75
C LEU A 132 8.19 -6.90 -16.00
N LYS A 133 8.30 -6.46 -17.26
CA LYS A 133 8.38 -5.03 -17.63
C LYS A 133 7.02 -4.37 -17.46
N GLU A 134 5.97 -5.05 -17.90
CA GLU A 134 4.58 -4.66 -17.75
C GLU A 134 4.16 -4.66 -16.28
N ALA A 135 4.53 -5.71 -15.54
CA ALA A 135 4.32 -5.76 -14.10
C ALA A 135 4.99 -4.58 -13.39
N TYR A 136 6.23 -4.22 -13.79
CA TYR A 136 6.91 -3.06 -13.23
C TYR A 136 6.16 -1.74 -13.53
N ARG A 137 5.62 -1.56 -14.74
CA ARG A 137 4.80 -0.38 -15.07
C ARG A 137 3.58 -0.27 -14.17
N ILE A 138 2.86 -1.38 -13.99
CA ILE A 138 1.69 -1.45 -13.10
C ILE A 138 2.09 -1.13 -11.66
N VAL A 139 3.14 -1.78 -11.15
CA VAL A 139 3.61 -1.56 -9.78
C VAL A 139 4.09 -0.13 -9.58
N ARG A 140 4.78 0.49 -10.54
CA ARG A 140 5.25 1.87 -10.39
C ARG A 140 4.10 2.85 -10.17
N VAL A 141 2.97 2.67 -10.86
CA VAL A 141 1.75 3.46 -10.71
C VAL A 141 1.07 3.18 -9.36
N LEU A 142 1.01 1.91 -8.96
CA LEU A 142 0.34 1.48 -7.74
C LEU A 142 1.19 1.69 -6.47
N PHE A 143 2.49 1.92 -6.58
CA PHE A 143 3.44 1.83 -5.47
C PHE A 143 3.08 2.73 -4.28
N ILE A 144 2.88 4.03 -4.53
CA ILE A 144 2.54 4.99 -3.47
C ILE A 144 1.10 4.77 -2.96
N PRO A 145 0.07 4.63 -3.81
CA PRO A 145 -1.28 4.29 -3.36
C PRO A 145 -1.35 3.02 -2.51
N PHE A 146 -0.63 1.98 -2.91
CA PHE A 146 -0.57 0.71 -2.20
C PHE A 146 0.00 0.90 -0.79
N LEU A 147 1.14 1.60 -0.66
CA LEU A 147 1.74 1.87 0.64
C LEU A 147 0.83 2.74 1.52
N LYS A 148 0.13 3.73 0.95
CA LYS A 148 -0.88 4.50 1.69
C LYS A 148 -2.01 3.61 2.18
N GLY A 149 -2.58 2.77 1.33
CA GLY A 149 -3.63 1.81 1.73
C GLY A 149 -3.17 0.79 2.77
N LEU A 150 -1.88 0.42 2.72
CA LEU A 150 -1.26 -0.46 3.70
C LEU A 150 -1.12 0.22 5.07
N TYR A 151 -0.44 1.36 5.11
CA TYR A 151 -0.05 2.00 6.37
C TYR A 151 -1.15 2.90 6.95
N GLN A 152 -2.13 3.35 6.17
CA GLN A 152 -3.23 4.19 6.65
C GLN A 152 -4.54 3.41 6.85
N GLY A 153 -4.53 2.09 6.62
CA GLY A 153 -5.67 1.20 6.89
C GLY A 153 -6.00 1.08 8.38
N ASP A 154 -7.22 0.64 8.73
CA ASP A 154 -7.67 0.60 10.14
C ASP A 154 -6.79 -0.19 11.09
N TYR A 155 -6.14 -1.23 10.57
CA TYR A 155 -5.29 -2.13 11.32
C TYR A 155 -3.94 -1.54 11.74
N SER A 156 -3.60 -0.32 11.31
CA SER A 156 -2.34 0.34 11.68
C SER A 156 -2.50 1.39 12.79
N HIS A 157 -3.73 1.70 13.20
CA HIS A 157 -4.06 2.77 14.17
C HIS A 157 -4.30 2.28 15.60
N LEU A 158 -4.60 1.00 15.80
CA LEU A 158 -4.86 0.43 17.13
C LEU A 158 -3.56 -0.15 17.74
N PRO A 159 -3.20 0.21 18.99
CA PRO A 159 -2.07 -0.40 19.67
C PRO A 159 -2.20 -1.93 19.70
N LYS A 160 -1.21 -2.64 19.15
CA LYS A 160 -1.11 -4.11 19.05
C LYS A 160 -1.95 -4.79 17.96
N ASP A 161 -2.78 -4.06 17.20
CA ASP A 161 -3.37 -4.65 16.01
C ASP A 161 -2.25 -4.91 14.99
N LYS A 162 -2.10 -6.18 14.60
CA LYS A 162 -1.02 -6.66 13.72
C LYS A 162 0.42 -6.35 14.15
N ALA A 163 0.73 -6.33 15.46
CA ALA A 163 2.11 -6.26 15.96
C ALA A 163 3.05 -7.32 15.34
N TYR A 164 2.50 -8.44 14.86
CA TYR A 164 3.22 -9.49 14.14
C TYR A 164 3.82 -9.04 12.79
N LEU A 165 3.34 -7.93 12.21
CA LEU A 165 3.96 -7.31 11.02
C LEU A 165 5.28 -6.61 11.34
N ASN A 166 5.55 -6.35 12.62
CA ASN A 166 6.77 -5.69 13.09
C ASN A 166 7.11 -4.44 12.26
N LEU A 167 6.15 -3.54 12.09
CA LEU A 167 6.33 -2.35 11.25
C LEU A 167 7.30 -1.40 11.92
N ASP A 168 8.42 -1.09 11.26
CA ASP A 168 9.38 -0.12 11.75
C ASP A 168 8.83 1.31 11.58
N ASN A 169 9.12 2.18 12.55
CA ASN A 169 8.52 3.51 12.61
C ASN A 169 9.02 4.46 11.52
N PHE A 170 10.23 4.28 11.00
CA PHE A 170 10.75 5.12 9.92
C PHE A 170 11.52 4.27 8.91
N ILE A 171 10.91 4.01 7.76
CA ILE A 171 11.48 3.18 6.71
C ILE A 171 11.57 3.89 5.38
N GLN A 172 12.54 3.44 4.60
CA GLN A 172 12.63 3.72 3.17
C GLN A 172 12.46 2.41 2.39
N VAL A 173 11.62 2.41 1.36
CA VAL A 173 11.33 1.24 0.54
C VAL A 173 11.54 1.58 -0.93
N GLU A 174 12.26 0.73 -1.65
CA GLU A 174 12.34 0.81 -3.11
C GLU A 174 12.09 -0.52 -3.80
N VAL A 175 11.44 -0.44 -4.96
CA VAL A 175 11.44 -1.51 -5.96
C VAL A 175 12.37 -1.05 -7.08
N PHE A 176 13.54 -1.68 -7.20
CA PHE A 176 14.50 -1.28 -8.21
C PHE A 176 14.13 -1.82 -9.59
N ASN A 177 14.40 -1.01 -10.61
CA ASN A 177 14.03 -1.27 -11.98
C ASN A 177 15.15 -2.04 -12.70
N GLU A 178 15.16 -3.36 -12.57
CA GLU A 178 16.13 -4.24 -13.24
C GLU A 178 16.10 -4.06 -14.76
N GLU A 179 14.91 -3.88 -15.30
CA GLU A 179 14.64 -3.83 -16.74
C GLU A 179 14.78 -2.42 -17.35
N LYS A 180 15.14 -1.41 -16.55
CA LYS A 180 15.26 0.01 -16.95
C LYS A 180 14.03 0.54 -17.70
N VAL A 181 12.84 0.10 -17.30
CA VAL A 181 11.57 0.52 -17.89
C VAL A 181 11.23 1.94 -17.47
N GLU A 182 11.11 2.85 -18.42
CA GLU A 182 10.57 4.17 -18.15
C GLU A 182 9.04 4.13 -18.07
N VAL A 183 8.49 4.85 -17.09
CA VAL A 183 7.06 4.97 -16.86
C VAL A 183 6.70 6.45 -16.95
N GLU A 184 5.91 6.81 -17.94
CA GLU A 184 5.49 8.18 -18.18
C GLU A 184 4.76 8.76 -16.96
N GLY A 185 5.10 9.99 -16.58
CA GLY A 185 4.56 10.66 -15.38
C GLY A 185 5.20 10.21 -14.06
N PHE A 186 6.09 9.21 -14.09
CA PHE A 186 6.70 8.64 -12.89
C PHE A 186 8.23 8.53 -13.06
N PRO A 187 8.97 9.66 -12.89
CA PRO A 187 10.41 9.65 -13.07
C PRO A 187 11.09 8.76 -12.02
N GLY A 188 12.07 7.99 -12.47
CA GLY A 188 12.93 7.18 -11.60
C GLY A 188 12.28 5.92 -11.00
N PRO A 189 13.02 5.22 -10.14
CA PRO A 189 12.56 3.99 -9.50
C PRO A 189 11.40 4.25 -8.54
N ALA A 190 10.59 3.22 -8.30
CA ALA A 190 9.53 3.26 -7.31
C ALA A 190 10.15 3.36 -5.90
N ARG A 191 10.10 4.54 -5.30
CA ARG A 191 10.71 4.84 -3.99
C ARG A 191 9.73 5.54 -3.08
N ALA A 192 9.77 5.18 -1.82
CA ALA A 192 8.91 5.77 -0.81
C ALA A 192 9.61 5.85 0.53
N THR A 193 9.15 6.81 1.32
CA THR A 193 9.44 6.95 2.73
C THR A 193 8.16 6.77 3.50
N VAL A 194 8.18 5.89 4.49
CA VAL A 194 7.05 5.66 5.39
C VAL A 194 7.50 5.99 6.81
N VAL A 195 6.74 6.84 7.49
CA VAL A 195 7.04 7.25 8.86
C VAL A 195 5.80 7.24 9.71
N ASN A 196 5.92 6.71 10.92
CA ASN A 196 4.94 6.83 11.98
C ASN A 196 5.30 8.05 12.84
N VAL A 197 4.46 9.09 12.78
CA VAL A 197 4.57 10.27 13.64
C VAL A 197 3.44 10.20 14.65
N ASP A 198 3.77 9.87 15.89
CA ASP A 198 2.82 9.73 16.99
C ASP A 198 1.60 8.88 16.61
N GLY A 199 1.78 7.69 16.04
CA GLY A 199 0.66 6.82 15.67
C GLY A 199 -0.03 7.13 14.34
N GLN A 200 0.32 8.24 13.68
CA GLN A 200 -0.13 8.52 12.31
C GLN A 200 0.92 8.11 11.29
N TRP A 201 0.53 7.26 10.36
CA TRP A 201 1.40 6.85 9.25
C TRP A 201 1.33 7.82 8.08
N LEU A 202 2.50 8.33 7.71
CA LEU A 202 2.70 9.20 6.56
C LEU A 202 3.51 8.44 5.50
N VAL A 203 3.12 8.59 4.24
CA VAL A 203 3.78 7.98 3.09
C VAL A 203 4.12 9.06 2.08
N PHE A 204 5.41 9.20 1.78
CA PHE A 204 5.94 10.17 0.84
C PHE A 204 6.62 9.45 -0.33
N GLU A 205 6.51 10.03 -1.52
CA GLU A 205 7.28 9.57 -2.66
C GLU A 205 8.76 9.99 -2.52
N GLY A 206 9.65 9.08 -2.91
CA GLY A 206 11.10 9.24 -2.79
C GLY A 206 11.67 8.88 -1.41
N PHE A 207 13.00 8.89 -1.33
CA PHE A 207 13.74 8.74 -0.07
C PHE A 207 13.91 10.11 0.58
N GLN A 208 13.40 10.24 1.79
CA GLN A 208 13.43 11.47 2.58
C GLN A 208 13.97 11.16 3.98
N GLY A 209 14.86 12.03 4.47
CA GLY A 209 15.52 11.89 5.77
C GLY A 209 16.44 10.67 5.89
N ASP A 210 16.82 10.35 7.13
CA ASP A 210 17.65 9.21 7.49
C ASP A 210 16.77 8.14 8.18
N PRO A 211 16.45 7.02 7.52
CA PRO A 211 15.51 6.05 8.05
C PRO A 211 16.11 5.22 9.19
N ASP A 212 15.29 4.49 9.92
CA ASP A 212 15.77 3.42 10.79
C ASP A 212 16.13 2.18 9.97
N VAL A 213 15.36 1.88 8.92
CA VAL A 213 15.59 0.72 8.05
C VAL A 213 15.35 1.06 6.58
N ARG A 214 16.13 0.46 5.68
CA ARG A 214 15.88 0.52 4.23
C ARG A 214 15.66 -0.87 3.66
N TYR A 215 14.61 -1.01 2.87
CA TYR A 215 14.33 -2.19 2.06
C TYR A 215 14.51 -1.88 0.58
N SER A 216 15.28 -2.71 -0.11
CA SER A 216 15.46 -2.64 -1.56
C SER A 216 15.18 -4.01 -2.15
N MET A 217 14.19 -4.08 -3.02
CA MET A 217 13.66 -5.35 -3.52
C MET A 217 13.48 -5.33 -5.04
N ASN A 218 13.62 -6.49 -5.66
CA ASN A 218 13.27 -6.65 -7.07
C ASN A 218 11.76 -6.82 -7.25
N MET A 219 11.33 -6.89 -8.50
CA MET A 219 9.91 -6.97 -8.86
C MET A 219 9.23 -8.21 -8.29
N LYS A 220 9.89 -9.37 -8.30
CA LYS A 220 9.33 -10.64 -7.78
C LYS A 220 9.10 -10.56 -6.27
N GLN A 221 10.07 -10.03 -5.54
CA GLN A 221 9.98 -9.82 -4.09
C GLN A 221 8.88 -8.82 -3.74
N ALA A 222 8.73 -7.74 -4.51
CA ALA A 222 7.66 -6.75 -4.32
C ALA A 222 6.26 -7.37 -4.48
N LEU A 223 6.06 -8.17 -5.53
CA LEU A 223 4.80 -8.89 -5.74
C LEU A 223 4.53 -9.90 -4.62
N GLU A 224 5.55 -10.59 -4.14
CA GLU A 224 5.43 -11.52 -3.03
C GLU A 224 5.01 -10.81 -1.73
N PHE A 225 5.60 -9.65 -1.41
CA PHE A 225 5.14 -8.82 -0.30
C PHE A 225 3.66 -8.43 -0.45
N ALA A 226 3.27 -7.95 -1.63
CA ALA A 226 1.90 -7.54 -1.89
C ALA A 226 0.91 -8.71 -1.68
N TYR A 227 1.24 -9.89 -2.19
CA TYR A 227 0.44 -11.10 -2.02
C TYR A 227 0.33 -11.53 -0.56
N LEU A 228 1.46 -11.62 0.16
CA LEU A 228 1.46 -12.02 1.56
C LEU A 228 0.61 -11.08 2.41
N ILE A 229 0.84 -9.77 2.24
CA ILE A 229 0.17 -8.75 3.04
C ILE A 229 -1.32 -8.69 2.70
N ARG A 230 -1.71 -8.50 1.43
CA ARG A 230 -3.11 -8.23 1.05
C ARG A 230 -3.99 -9.47 0.97
N VAL A 231 -3.44 -10.58 0.48
CA VAL A 231 -4.23 -11.79 0.23
C VAL A 231 -4.19 -12.70 1.44
N LYS A 232 -3.01 -12.95 2.00
CA LYS A 232 -2.85 -13.97 3.05
C LYS A 232 -3.02 -13.44 4.47
N MET A 233 -2.67 -12.18 4.72
CA MET A 233 -2.56 -11.63 6.07
C MET A 233 -3.59 -10.55 6.40
N ALA A 234 -4.02 -9.73 5.44
CA ALA A 234 -4.87 -8.56 5.73
C ALA A 234 -6.27 -8.92 6.23
N LYS A 235 -6.84 -10.05 5.75
CA LYS A 235 -8.23 -10.45 5.96
C LYS A 235 -8.45 -11.59 6.96
N LYS A 236 -7.39 -12.17 7.51
CA LYS A 236 -7.53 -13.28 8.46
C LYS A 236 -7.67 -12.76 9.88
N ASP A 237 -8.67 -13.28 10.59
CA ASP A 237 -8.83 -13.05 12.03
C ASP A 237 -7.62 -13.68 12.77
N ILE A 238 -7.06 -12.93 13.74
CA ILE A 238 -5.93 -13.36 14.59
C ILE A 238 -6.27 -14.66 15.33
N LYS A 239 -7.56 -14.99 15.50
CA LYS A 239 -8.02 -16.26 16.08
C LYS A 239 -7.47 -17.49 15.36
N ASP A 240 -7.06 -17.37 14.10
CA ASP A 240 -6.46 -18.45 13.31
C ASP A 240 -4.93 -18.24 13.13
N PHE A 241 -4.26 -17.80 14.21
CA PHE A 241 -2.83 -17.47 14.21
C PHE A 241 -1.94 -18.60 13.67
N TRP A 242 -2.29 -19.86 13.94
CA TRP A 242 -1.54 -21.01 13.40
C TRP A 242 -1.60 -21.09 11.87
N ALA A 243 -2.75 -20.75 11.26
CA ALA A 243 -2.89 -20.67 9.81
C ALA A 243 -2.15 -19.46 9.22
N LEU A 244 -1.93 -18.42 10.02
CA LEU A 244 -1.17 -17.21 9.66
C LEU A 244 0.34 -17.37 9.80
N ARG A 245 0.81 -18.17 10.77
CA ARG A 245 2.23 -18.30 11.13
C ARG A 245 3.14 -18.54 9.94
N LYS A 246 2.78 -19.46 9.05
CA LYS A 246 3.60 -19.75 7.86
C LYS A 246 3.79 -18.54 6.94
N TYR A 247 2.79 -17.67 6.85
CA TYR A 247 2.85 -16.46 6.03
C TYR A 247 3.60 -15.34 6.74
N VAL A 248 3.42 -15.20 8.05
CA VAL A 248 4.20 -14.26 8.89
C VAL A 248 5.69 -14.63 8.86
N ASP A 249 6.03 -15.91 9.01
CA ASP A 249 7.42 -16.39 8.95
C ASP A 249 8.03 -16.20 7.56
N ARG A 250 7.23 -16.32 6.50
CA ARG A 250 7.68 -16.03 5.13
C ARG A 250 7.87 -14.53 4.90
N TYR A 251 6.94 -13.71 5.37
CA TYR A 251 7.02 -12.25 5.34
C TYR A 251 8.27 -11.73 6.06
N ASN A 252 8.55 -12.23 7.27
CA ASN A 252 9.71 -11.81 8.07
C ASN A 252 11.03 -12.25 7.42
N ARG A 253 11.09 -13.45 6.83
CA ARG A 253 12.27 -13.88 6.07
C ARG A 253 12.52 -12.97 4.87
N LEU A 254 11.48 -12.70 4.09
CA LEU A 254 11.58 -11.81 2.94
C LEU A 254 12.03 -10.41 3.36
N LYS A 255 11.50 -9.89 4.48
CA LYS A 255 11.89 -8.60 5.07
C LYS A 255 13.37 -8.53 5.42
N GLU A 256 13.94 -9.59 5.98
CA GLU A 256 15.37 -9.67 6.26
C GLU A 256 16.22 -9.80 4.98
N GLU A 257 15.75 -10.55 3.98
CA GLU A 257 16.45 -10.72 2.70
C GLU A 257 16.59 -9.40 1.91
N VAL A 258 15.56 -8.54 1.95
CA VAL A 258 15.55 -7.27 1.22
C VAL A 258 16.10 -6.09 2.03
N LYS A 259 16.50 -6.31 3.28
CA LYS A 259 17.03 -5.27 4.17
C LYS A 259 18.44 -4.89 3.74
N THR A 260 18.62 -3.65 3.31
CA THR A 260 19.92 -3.15 2.82
C THR A 260 20.59 -2.16 3.76
N TYR A 261 19.83 -1.57 4.68
CA TYR A 261 20.35 -0.66 5.70
C TYR A 261 19.52 -0.83 6.97
N GLU A 262 20.20 -0.80 8.11
CA GLU A 262 19.59 -0.71 9.43
C GLU A 262 20.45 0.22 10.27
N ARG A 263 19.83 1.25 10.84
CA ARG A 263 20.49 2.21 11.72
C ARG A 263 20.99 1.46 12.94
N LYS A 264 22.31 1.33 13.06
CA LYS A 264 22.93 0.94 14.32
C LYS A 264 22.88 2.14 15.23
N TRP A 265 22.13 2.06 16.33
CA TRP A 265 22.19 3.08 17.37
C TRP A 265 23.66 3.24 17.79
N HIS A 266 24.23 4.41 17.52
CA HIS A 266 25.45 4.80 18.21
C HIS A 266 25.06 4.95 19.68
N ASN A 267 25.68 4.18 20.57
CA ASN A 267 25.58 4.54 21.96
C ASN A 267 26.16 5.95 22.10
N VAL A 268 25.54 6.79 22.93
CA VAL A 268 26.08 8.13 23.23
C VAL A 268 27.51 8.04 23.77
N SER A 269 27.91 6.88 24.30
CA SER A 269 29.30 6.56 24.70
C SER A 269 30.29 6.46 23.55
N ASP A 270 29.83 6.26 22.31
CA ASP A 270 30.67 6.08 21.13
C ASP A 270 30.91 7.41 20.37
N LEU A 271 30.32 8.50 20.87
CA LEU A 271 30.41 9.86 20.34
C LEU A 271 31.36 10.77 21.16
N VAL A 272 32.21 10.20 22.02
CA VAL A 272 33.21 10.92 22.83
C VAL A 272 34.62 10.52 22.42
#